data_AF-A0A963FMD7-F1
#
_entry.id   AF-A0A963FMD7-F1
#
_cell.length_a   1.000
_cell.length_b   1.000
_cell.length_c   1.000
_cell.angle_alpha   90.00
_cell.angle_beta   90.00
_cell.angle_gamma   90.00
#
_symmetry.space_group_name_H-M   'P 1'
#
loop_
_entity.id
_entity.type
_entity.pdbx_description
1 polymer ?
#
loop_
_entity_poly.entity_id
_entity_poly.type
_entity_poly.pdbx_seq_one_letter_code
_entity_poly.pdbx_strand_id
1 'polypeptide(L)'
;MIDRPLVGIKLICLGLLLWVPVVGATGKLHVLAVHSYSQEYPWTLGQHRGFVDRLQQELEVPAHISTEYLNTKRRAWTPDYARLYAQFIIDKYDPTAIDAVYVTDDNALRFALEYLNAMLSDVPVFFSGVNDFGMIKKLDENLVTGVFEKKDVLRNIDLLQRLVGQDTELIVVGDASNTYQAIATEVRSAVAQRPGLVVHYVASADSAEIRAELVKHPDVPVLLTTLGGIRSENGEPLSLPEIVSRIRGATRAVIISMEDAYLLPGVQGGYVTSSVKQGETAAGLLLAWWGGTPLRDLTPVLGSPNEFVFNETEMATLGLRVPGDLLARARLIAPQSGFFERNQAIILGVLVLLSGALIFAVFLLIINMGVRNE
;
A
#
# COMPACT_ATOMS: atom_id res chain seq x y z
N MET A 1 37.25 70.42 -54.64
CA MET A 1 37.58 69.58 -55.80
C MET A 1 38.14 68.28 -55.25
N ILE A 2 37.44 67.15 -55.39
CA ILE A 2 37.97 65.76 -55.31
C ILE A 2 38.59 65.34 -53.93
N ASP A 3 38.20 64.28 -53.22
CA ASP A 3 37.18 63.24 -53.49
C ASP A 3 36.59 62.59 -52.21
N ARG A 4 35.53 61.78 -52.42
CA ARG A 4 34.80 60.90 -51.47
C ARG A 4 35.59 59.60 -51.14
N PRO A 5 35.14 58.61 -50.30
CA PRO A 5 33.76 58.17 -49.98
C PRO A 5 33.58 57.64 -48.50
N LEU A 6 32.65 56.76 -48.04
CA LEU A 6 31.42 56.06 -48.51
C LEU A 6 30.61 55.57 -47.26
N VAL A 7 29.29 55.28 -47.39
CA VAL A 7 28.42 54.55 -46.43
C VAL A 7 28.10 55.29 -45.10
N GLY A 8 26.90 55.24 -44.49
CA GLY A 8 25.63 54.57 -44.81
C GLY A 8 25.06 53.75 -43.63
N ILE A 9 23.74 53.50 -43.64
CA ILE A 9 23.00 52.47 -42.89
C ILE A 9 22.52 52.81 -41.45
N LYS A 10 21.21 53.15 -41.40
CA LYS A 10 20.14 52.71 -40.47
C LYS A 10 20.36 52.75 -38.95
N LEU A 11 19.61 53.62 -38.28
CA LEU A 11 19.05 53.29 -36.95
C LEU A 11 18.11 52.08 -37.10
N ILE A 12 18.40 51.00 -36.38
CA ILE A 12 17.42 49.99 -36.00
C ILE A 12 17.47 49.92 -34.47
N CYS A 13 16.47 50.49 -33.81
CA CYS A 13 16.27 50.32 -32.37
C CYS A 13 15.76 48.89 -32.13
N LEU A 14 16.68 47.94 -32.02
CA LEU A 14 16.34 46.57 -31.66
C LEU A 14 16.02 46.52 -30.17
N GLY A 15 14.76 46.19 -29.84
CA GLY A 15 14.33 46.00 -28.46
C GLY A 15 15.02 44.77 -27.87
N LEU A 16 16.02 45.01 -27.00
CA LEU A 16 16.56 43.99 -26.11
C LEU A 16 15.52 43.67 -25.03
N LEU A 17 14.59 42.78 -25.35
CA LEU A 17 13.94 41.97 -24.33
C LEU A 17 15.05 41.19 -23.61
N LEU A 18 15.34 41.61 -22.39
CA LEU A 18 16.19 40.87 -21.46
C LEU A 18 15.50 39.55 -21.16
N TRP A 19 15.81 38.53 -21.95
CA TRP A 19 15.46 37.15 -21.65
C TRP A 19 16.37 36.71 -20.50
N VAL A 20 16.00 37.13 -19.29
CA VAL A 20 16.56 36.58 -18.06
C VAL A 20 16.19 35.11 -18.06
N PRO A 21 17.16 34.18 -18.18
CA PRO A 21 16.83 32.78 -17.94
C PRO A 21 16.36 32.71 -16.49
N VAL A 22 15.11 32.31 -16.29
CA VAL A 22 14.69 31.81 -14.99
C VAL A 22 15.57 30.60 -14.75
N VAL A 23 16.61 30.78 -13.92
CA VAL A 23 17.35 29.68 -13.34
C VAL A 23 16.36 29.01 -12.40
N GLY A 24 15.59 28.07 -12.97
CA GLY A 24 14.78 27.16 -12.18
C GLY A 24 15.72 26.52 -11.18
N ALA A 25 15.44 26.72 -9.89
CA ALA A 25 16.23 26.09 -8.84
C ALA A 25 16.25 24.59 -9.14
N THR A 26 17.43 24.01 -9.34
CA THR A 26 17.60 22.57 -9.54
C THR A 26 17.46 21.84 -8.21
N GLY A 27 16.42 22.20 -7.45
CA GLY A 27 16.02 21.52 -6.25
C GLY A 27 15.71 20.08 -6.60
N LYS A 28 16.13 19.19 -5.74
CA LYS A 28 15.73 17.79 -5.71
C LYS A 28 15.15 17.57 -4.34
N LEU A 29 14.04 16.87 -4.24
CA LEU A 29 13.51 16.46 -2.94
C LEU A 29 14.22 15.17 -2.52
N HIS A 30 14.90 15.17 -1.40
CA HIS A 30 15.52 14.00 -0.80
C HIS A 30 14.69 13.51 0.38
N VAL A 31 14.09 12.32 0.24
CA VAL A 31 13.26 11.70 1.30
C VAL A 31 13.94 10.46 1.84
N LEU A 32 14.05 10.36 3.17
CA LEU A 32 14.36 9.10 3.85
C LEU A 32 13.05 8.41 4.25
N ALA A 33 12.71 7.32 3.58
CA ALA A 33 11.57 6.46 3.92
C ALA A 33 12.01 5.34 4.88
N VAL A 34 11.43 5.28 6.07
CA VAL A 34 11.69 4.23 7.08
C VAL A 34 10.40 3.48 7.39
N HIS A 35 10.36 2.19 7.05
CA HIS A 35 9.18 1.36 7.21
C HIS A 35 9.24 0.47 8.46
N SER A 36 8.11 0.31 9.16
CA SER A 36 8.03 -0.59 10.32
C SER A 36 8.28 -2.05 9.94
N TYR A 37 7.78 -2.50 8.79
CA TYR A 37 7.82 -3.91 8.37
C TYR A 37 8.69 -4.07 7.10
N SER A 38 8.71 -5.26 6.49
CA SER A 38 9.54 -5.51 5.30
C SER A 38 8.85 -5.08 4.00
N GLN A 39 9.63 -4.90 2.93
CA GLN A 39 9.12 -4.60 1.57
C GLN A 39 8.17 -5.68 1.01
N GLU A 40 8.32 -6.93 1.43
CA GLU A 40 7.47 -8.04 0.95
C GLU A 40 6.13 -8.10 1.71
N TYR A 41 5.93 -7.29 2.74
CA TYR A 41 4.65 -7.20 3.44
C TYR A 41 3.69 -6.30 2.65
N PRO A 42 2.52 -6.79 2.20
CA PRO A 42 1.68 -6.07 1.24
C PRO A 42 1.25 -4.66 1.69
N TRP A 43 1.02 -4.48 2.99
CA TRP A 43 0.69 -3.19 3.61
C TRP A 43 1.81 -2.16 3.40
N THR A 44 3.05 -2.51 3.77
CA THR A 44 4.24 -1.67 3.56
C THR A 44 4.43 -1.34 2.08
N LEU A 45 4.29 -2.35 1.21
CA LEU A 45 4.46 -2.18 -0.23
C LEU A 45 3.44 -1.20 -0.80
N GLY A 46 2.18 -1.27 -0.36
CA GLY A 46 1.13 -0.34 -0.76
C GLY A 46 1.35 1.07 -0.23
N GLN A 47 1.73 1.23 1.05
CA GLN A 47 2.08 2.53 1.64
C GLN A 47 3.29 3.18 0.96
N HIS A 48 4.33 2.40 0.64
CA HIS A 48 5.50 2.88 -0.07
C HIS A 48 5.11 3.30 -1.49
N ARG A 49 4.42 2.42 -2.23
CA ARG A 49 3.99 2.69 -3.60
C ARG A 49 3.07 3.91 -3.69
N GLY A 50 2.04 4.00 -2.86
CA GLY A 50 1.10 5.14 -2.89
C GLY A 50 1.80 6.48 -2.63
N PHE A 51 2.81 6.48 -1.76
CA PHE A 51 3.64 7.64 -1.50
C PHE A 51 4.54 7.99 -2.72
N VAL A 52 5.28 7.02 -3.26
CA VAL A 52 6.19 7.21 -4.40
C VAL A 52 5.44 7.59 -5.68
N ASP A 53 4.40 6.84 -6.05
CA ASP A 53 3.59 7.08 -7.26
C ASP A 53 2.99 8.50 -7.23
N ARG A 54 2.53 8.97 -6.05
CA ARG A 54 1.98 10.32 -5.86
C ARG A 54 3.03 11.42 -6.02
N LEU A 55 4.21 11.26 -5.40
CA LEU A 55 5.31 12.22 -5.57
C LEU A 55 5.77 12.29 -7.03
N GLN A 56 5.92 11.15 -7.71
CA GLN A 56 6.33 11.11 -9.12
C GLN A 56 5.31 11.75 -10.09
N GLN A 57 4.03 11.81 -9.72
CA GLN A 57 2.97 12.40 -10.54
C GLN A 57 2.85 13.92 -10.40
N GLU A 58 3.11 14.47 -9.21
CA GLU A 58 2.79 15.87 -8.90
C GLU A 58 4.00 16.74 -8.53
N LEU A 59 5.16 16.16 -8.25
CA LEU A 59 6.36 16.93 -7.96
C LEU A 59 7.02 17.42 -9.26
N GLU A 60 7.16 18.73 -9.42
CA GLU A 60 7.82 19.34 -10.59
C GLU A 60 9.33 19.05 -10.68
N VAL A 61 9.92 18.53 -9.59
CA VAL A 61 11.35 18.23 -9.45
C VAL A 61 11.60 16.75 -9.17
N PRO A 62 12.81 16.20 -9.43
CA PRO A 62 13.11 14.81 -9.10
C PRO A 62 13.08 14.54 -7.59
N ALA A 63 12.32 13.53 -7.17
CA ALA A 63 12.40 12.95 -5.83
C ALA A 63 13.47 11.84 -5.79
N HIS A 64 14.44 11.93 -4.88
CA HIS A 64 15.34 10.84 -4.51
C HIS A 64 14.86 10.25 -3.20
N ILE A 65 14.40 9.01 -3.23
CA ILE A 65 13.80 8.34 -2.07
C ILE A 65 14.74 7.21 -1.64
N SER A 66 15.33 7.37 -0.46
CA SER A 66 16.15 6.35 0.20
C SER A 66 15.26 5.53 1.12
N THR A 67 15.24 4.19 0.98
CA THR A 67 14.28 3.34 1.69
C THR A 67 14.94 2.34 2.64
N GLU A 68 14.43 2.27 3.86
CA GLU A 68 14.92 1.42 4.96
C GLU A 68 13.77 0.68 5.65
N TYR A 69 14.07 -0.48 6.26
CA TYR A 69 13.07 -1.41 6.75
C TYR A 69 13.44 -1.98 8.14
N LEU A 70 12.69 -1.58 9.17
CA LEU A 70 12.86 -2.03 10.55
C LEU A 70 12.40 -3.49 10.77
N ASN A 71 11.75 -4.10 9.78
CA ASN A 71 11.43 -5.54 9.74
C ASN A 71 10.71 -6.08 11.01
N THR A 72 9.93 -5.25 11.73
CA THR A 72 9.49 -5.57 13.10
C THR A 72 8.39 -6.64 13.22
N LYS A 73 7.94 -7.22 12.10
CA LYS A 73 7.12 -8.46 12.08
C LYS A 73 7.98 -9.73 12.06
N ARG A 74 9.24 -9.64 11.60
CA ARG A 74 10.23 -10.73 11.57
C ARG A 74 11.21 -10.66 12.74
N ARG A 75 11.46 -9.46 13.28
CA ARG A 75 12.33 -9.22 14.43
C ARG A 75 11.54 -8.54 15.55
N ALA A 76 11.70 -9.02 16.80
CA ALA A 76 11.12 -8.37 17.95
C ALA A 76 11.69 -6.95 18.13
N TRP A 77 10.81 -5.97 18.35
CA TRP A 77 11.19 -4.60 18.66
C TRP A 77 11.81 -4.52 20.05
N THR A 78 13.03 -4.01 20.17
CA THR A 78 13.71 -3.74 21.45
C THR A 78 14.47 -2.42 21.40
N PRO A 79 14.71 -1.75 22.54
CA PRO A 79 15.53 -0.53 22.57
C PRO A 79 16.96 -0.71 22.06
N ASP A 80 17.55 -1.90 22.21
CA ASP A 80 18.88 -2.20 21.67
C ASP A 80 18.86 -2.35 20.15
N TYR A 81 17.83 -3.00 19.60
CA TYR A 81 17.63 -3.08 18.16
C TYR A 81 17.45 -1.69 17.54
N ALA A 82 16.61 -0.86 18.16
CA ALA A 82 16.40 0.53 17.75
C ALA A 82 17.70 1.35 17.82
N ARG A 83 18.46 1.31 18.91
CA ARG A 83 19.77 2.00 19.00
C ARG A 83 20.76 1.57 17.92
N LEU A 84 20.89 0.26 17.69
CA LEU A 84 21.80 -0.28 16.67
C LEU A 84 21.40 0.17 15.26
N TYR A 85 20.10 0.14 14.94
CA TYR A 85 19.62 0.56 13.63
C TYR A 85 19.69 2.08 13.45
N ALA A 86 19.46 2.88 14.50
CA ALA A 86 19.65 4.33 14.48
C ALA A 86 21.12 4.70 14.21
N GLN A 87 22.08 4.04 14.85
CA GLN A 87 23.50 4.24 14.57
C GLN A 87 23.83 3.94 13.10
N PHE A 88 23.32 2.83 12.56
CA PHE A 88 23.48 2.49 11.13
C PHE A 88 22.91 3.57 10.19
N ILE A 89 21.73 4.13 10.50
CA ILE A 89 21.12 5.20 9.71
C ILE A 89 21.97 6.49 9.79
N ILE A 90 22.40 6.88 10.99
CA ILE A 90 23.22 8.08 11.24
C ILE A 90 24.59 7.98 10.53
N ASP A 91 25.21 6.79 10.51
CA ASP A 91 26.49 6.59 9.83
C ASP A 91 26.35 6.47 8.30
N LYS A 92 25.15 6.13 7.80
CA LYS A 92 24.89 5.91 6.37
C LYS A 92 24.43 7.17 5.63
N TYR A 93 23.73 8.08 6.30
CA TYR A 93 23.07 9.22 5.67
C TYR A 93 23.60 10.55 6.20
N ASP A 94 23.92 11.49 5.29
CA ASP A 94 24.20 12.88 5.66
C ASP A 94 22.88 13.57 6.05
N PRO A 95 22.70 14.00 7.31
CA PRO A 95 21.46 14.62 7.77
C PRO A 95 21.16 15.94 7.06
N THR A 96 22.20 16.64 6.59
CA THR A 96 22.06 17.93 5.88
C THR A 96 21.59 17.77 4.43
N ALA A 97 21.49 16.53 3.95
CA ALA A 97 21.06 16.18 2.61
C ALA A 97 19.69 15.44 2.58
N ILE A 98 18.93 15.48 3.69
CA ILE A 98 17.56 14.95 3.81
C ILE A 98 16.60 16.13 4.00
N ASP A 99 15.68 16.33 3.06
CA ASP A 99 14.66 17.38 3.16
C ASP A 99 13.45 16.94 4.00
N ALA A 100 13.12 15.65 3.98
CA ALA A 100 11.98 15.09 4.70
C ALA A 100 12.18 13.61 5.06
N VAL A 101 11.48 13.15 6.10
CA VAL A 101 11.40 11.73 6.46
C VAL A 101 9.97 11.24 6.26
N TYR A 102 9.81 10.09 5.62
CA TYR A 102 8.55 9.36 5.55
C TYR A 102 8.62 8.12 6.45
N VAL A 103 7.64 7.92 7.33
CA VAL A 103 7.59 6.73 8.20
C VAL A 103 6.26 6.00 8.10
N THR A 104 6.29 4.66 8.18
CA THR A 104 5.04 3.87 8.21
C THR A 104 4.85 3.13 9.52
N ASP A 105 3.64 3.22 10.05
CA ASP A 105 3.15 2.51 11.22
C ASP A 105 3.88 2.86 12.53
N ASP A 106 3.38 2.34 13.66
CA ASP A 106 3.71 2.85 15.00
C ASP A 106 5.18 2.69 15.39
N ASN A 107 5.88 1.67 14.86
CA ASN A 107 7.28 1.42 15.21
C ASN A 107 8.24 2.35 14.50
N ALA A 108 8.01 2.69 13.22
CA ALA A 108 8.85 3.63 12.49
C ALA A 108 8.61 5.07 12.93
N LEU A 109 7.36 5.45 13.26
CA LEU A 109 7.11 6.73 13.91
C LEU A 109 7.84 6.82 15.26
N ARG A 110 7.71 5.80 16.13
CA ARG A 110 8.45 5.76 17.40
C ARG A 110 9.97 5.81 17.17
N PHE A 111 10.48 5.08 16.18
CA PHE A 111 11.90 5.07 15.82
C PHE A 111 12.40 6.48 15.45
N ALA A 112 11.70 7.19 14.56
CA ALA A 112 12.09 8.54 14.17
C ALA A 112 12.09 9.51 15.36
N LEU A 113 11.01 9.52 16.15
CA LEU A 113 10.84 10.46 17.26
C LEU A 113 11.78 10.18 18.45
N GLU A 114 12.04 8.91 18.78
CA GLU A 114 12.81 8.55 19.98
C GLU A 114 14.30 8.29 19.69
N TYR A 115 14.67 7.90 18.46
CA TYR A 115 16.03 7.43 18.13
C TYR A 115 16.71 8.21 17.00
N LEU A 116 15.97 8.87 16.11
CA LEU A 116 16.56 9.72 15.04
C LEU A 116 16.48 11.23 15.35
N ASN A 117 15.89 11.67 16.46
CA ASN A 117 15.70 13.09 16.80
C ASN A 117 17.00 13.94 16.72
N ALA A 118 18.14 13.39 17.15
CA ALA A 118 19.44 14.07 17.07
C ALA A 118 19.99 14.21 15.63
N MET A 119 19.44 13.45 14.68
CA MET A 119 19.72 13.52 13.24
C MET A 119 18.69 14.40 12.51
N LEU A 120 17.45 14.43 13.00
CA LEU A 120 16.28 15.01 12.33
C LEU A 120 15.80 16.31 13.00
N SER A 121 16.66 17.03 13.71
CA SER A 121 16.25 18.06 14.66
C SER A 121 15.41 19.20 14.06
N ASP A 122 15.56 19.47 12.77
CA ASP A 122 14.75 20.41 11.98
C ASP A 122 14.11 19.77 10.73
N VAL A 123 14.14 18.43 10.60
CA VAL A 123 13.67 17.71 9.40
C VAL A 123 12.24 17.22 9.60
N PRO A 124 11.27 17.61 8.76
CA PRO A 124 9.87 17.20 8.92
C PRO A 124 9.66 15.71 8.71
N VAL A 125 8.83 15.12 9.56
CA VAL A 125 8.42 13.72 9.56
C VAL A 125 6.97 13.62 9.10
N PHE A 126 6.75 12.93 8.00
CA PHE A 126 5.44 12.57 7.47
C PHE A 126 5.16 11.10 7.78
N PHE A 127 4.03 10.77 8.42
CA PHE A 127 3.69 9.37 8.72
C PHE A 127 2.43 8.87 8.00
N SER A 128 2.32 7.55 7.82
CA SER A 128 1.06 6.88 7.45
C SER A 128 0.87 5.57 8.23
N GLY A 129 -0.37 5.08 8.35
CA GLY A 129 -0.68 3.77 8.95
C GLY A 129 -0.53 3.68 10.48
N VAL A 130 -0.39 4.79 11.20
CA VAL A 130 -0.27 4.79 12.67
C VAL A 130 -1.64 4.57 13.29
N ASN A 131 -1.81 3.56 14.16
CA ASN A 131 -3.07 3.26 14.84
C ASN A 131 -3.05 3.61 16.34
N ASP A 132 -1.90 3.94 16.93
CA ASP A 132 -1.82 4.52 18.27
C ASP A 132 -2.21 6.01 18.28
N PHE A 133 -3.52 6.28 18.36
CA PHE A 133 -4.07 7.64 18.56
C PHE A 133 -3.56 8.33 19.84
N GLY A 134 -2.94 7.62 20.79
CA GLY A 134 -2.25 8.20 21.93
C GLY A 134 -1.04 9.04 21.53
N MET A 135 -0.44 8.78 20.36
CA MET A 135 0.70 9.53 19.84
C MET A 135 0.37 10.99 19.50
N ILE A 136 -0.90 11.36 19.27
CA ILE A 136 -1.31 12.74 18.92
C ILE A 136 -0.74 13.77 19.92
N LYS A 137 -0.69 13.43 21.22
CA LYS A 137 -0.20 14.33 22.28
C LYS A 137 1.34 14.45 22.35
N LYS A 138 2.06 13.70 21.52
CA LYS A 138 3.53 13.67 21.45
C LYS A 138 4.08 14.21 20.13
N LEU A 139 3.22 14.55 19.17
CA LEU A 139 3.64 15.14 17.90
C LEU A 139 3.99 16.61 18.13
N ASP A 140 5.15 17.05 17.63
CA ASP A 140 5.42 18.48 17.48
C ASP A 140 4.74 18.93 16.18
N GLU A 141 3.76 19.83 16.28
CA GLU A 141 3.03 20.39 15.13
C GLU A 141 3.94 21.08 14.11
N ASN A 142 5.15 21.48 14.49
CA ASN A 142 6.12 22.13 13.61
C ASN A 142 7.01 21.14 12.84
N LEU A 143 7.10 19.88 13.30
CA LEU A 143 8.00 18.86 12.73
C LEU A 143 7.30 17.56 12.33
N VAL A 144 6.08 17.27 12.80
CA VAL A 144 5.47 15.94 12.63
C VAL A 144 4.00 16.03 12.20
N THR A 145 3.68 15.51 11.03
CA THR A 145 2.30 15.31 10.56
C THR A 145 2.15 13.97 9.84
N GLY A 146 0.94 13.60 9.47
CA GLY A 146 0.70 12.32 8.82
C GLY A 146 -0.75 11.86 8.88
N VAL A 147 -0.93 10.57 8.69
CA VAL A 147 -2.22 9.91 8.48
C VAL A 147 -2.37 8.75 9.46
N PHE A 148 -3.43 8.78 10.25
CA PHE A 148 -3.76 7.68 11.16
C PHE A 148 -4.51 6.58 10.41
N GLU A 149 -4.19 5.33 10.73
CA GLU A 149 -5.03 4.18 10.43
C GLU A 149 -6.24 4.17 11.36
N LYS A 150 -7.43 4.02 10.77
CA LYS A 150 -8.64 3.68 11.50
C LYS A 150 -9.49 2.72 10.69
N LYS A 151 -9.64 1.52 11.20
CA LYS A 151 -10.60 0.52 10.72
C LYS A 151 -12.04 0.96 11.02
N ASP A 152 -12.96 0.69 10.10
CA ASP A 152 -14.39 0.99 10.25
C ASP A 152 -15.18 -0.33 10.17
N VAL A 153 -15.47 -0.88 11.36
CA VAL A 153 -16.21 -2.13 11.53
C VAL A 153 -17.65 -1.97 11.06
N LEU A 154 -18.29 -0.87 11.45
CA LEU A 154 -19.71 -0.61 11.23
C LEU A 154 -20.07 -0.61 9.75
N ARG A 155 -19.29 0.09 8.90
CA ARG A 155 -19.54 0.12 7.46
C ARG A 155 -19.37 -1.24 6.79
N ASN A 156 -18.55 -2.12 7.34
CA ASN A 156 -18.40 -3.49 6.84
C ASN A 156 -19.59 -4.37 7.23
N ILE A 157 -20.14 -4.22 8.44
CA ILE A 157 -21.40 -4.86 8.83
C ILE A 157 -22.56 -4.34 7.96
N ASP A 158 -22.65 -3.02 7.75
CA ASP A 158 -23.65 -2.42 6.85
C ASP A 158 -23.51 -2.97 5.42
N LEU A 159 -22.29 -3.06 4.91
CA LEU A 159 -22.02 -3.61 3.58
C LEU A 159 -22.47 -5.07 3.46
N LEU A 160 -22.17 -5.91 4.46
CA LEU A 160 -22.65 -7.29 4.50
C LEU A 160 -24.17 -7.36 4.48
N GLN A 161 -24.86 -6.65 5.38
CA GLN A 161 -26.31 -6.67 5.44
C GLN A 161 -26.97 -6.20 4.12
N ARG A 162 -26.29 -5.33 3.36
CA ARG A 162 -26.71 -4.89 2.03
C ARG A 162 -26.43 -5.90 0.90
N LEU A 163 -25.44 -6.78 1.07
CA LEU A 163 -25.08 -7.82 0.09
C LEU A 163 -25.89 -9.10 0.29
N VAL A 164 -26.22 -9.46 1.54
CA VAL A 164 -26.82 -10.78 1.88
C VAL A 164 -28.19 -10.72 2.56
N GLY A 165 -28.57 -9.61 3.19
CA GLY A 165 -29.84 -9.46 3.91
C GLY A 165 -29.69 -8.85 5.31
N GLN A 166 -30.77 -8.25 5.83
CA GLN A 166 -30.76 -7.57 7.15
C GLN A 166 -30.59 -8.57 8.31
N ASP A 167 -31.39 -9.63 8.35
CA ASP A 167 -31.45 -10.61 9.45
C ASP A 167 -30.43 -11.74 9.28
N THR A 168 -29.16 -11.39 9.09
CA THR A 168 -28.09 -12.36 8.77
C THR A 168 -27.19 -12.62 9.96
N GLU A 169 -26.84 -13.89 10.20
CA GLU A 169 -25.71 -14.25 11.05
C GLU A 169 -24.38 -13.81 10.39
N LEU A 170 -23.34 -13.56 11.19
CA LEU A 170 -22.01 -13.16 10.70
C LEU A 170 -20.91 -13.88 11.49
N ILE A 171 -19.89 -14.39 10.80
CA ILE A 171 -18.65 -14.84 11.42
C ILE A 171 -17.60 -13.73 11.34
N VAL A 172 -17.10 -13.28 12.48
CA VAL A 172 -15.95 -12.36 12.55
C VAL A 172 -14.70 -13.20 12.78
N VAL A 173 -13.78 -13.18 11.82
CA VAL A 173 -12.53 -13.98 11.83
C VAL A 173 -11.34 -13.11 12.15
N GLY A 174 -10.46 -13.58 13.06
CA GLY A 174 -9.18 -12.93 13.32
C GLY A 174 -8.11 -13.80 14.00
N ASP A 175 -6.93 -13.23 14.15
CA ASP A 175 -5.70 -13.90 14.62
C ASP A 175 -5.53 -13.96 16.16
N ALA A 176 -6.62 -13.76 16.91
CA ALA A 176 -6.68 -13.69 18.38
C ALA A 176 -5.78 -12.61 19.04
N SER A 177 -5.17 -11.71 18.26
CA SER A 177 -4.32 -10.62 18.79
C SER A 177 -5.09 -9.59 19.62
N ASN A 178 -4.37 -8.71 20.32
CA ASN A 178 -4.97 -7.55 21.00
C ASN A 178 -5.78 -6.67 20.04
N THR A 179 -5.32 -6.52 18.80
CA THR A 179 -6.04 -5.79 17.74
C THR A 179 -7.37 -6.46 17.40
N TYR A 180 -7.39 -7.80 17.30
CA TYR A 180 -8.63 -8.56 17.18
C TYR A 180 -9.57 -8.32 18.37
N GLN A 181 -9.06 -8.36 19.61
CA GLN A 181 -9.92 -8.16 20.80
C GLN A 181 -10.55 -6.76 20.87
N ALA A 182 -9.81 -5.73 20.43
CA ALA A 182 -10.35 -4.38 20.28
C ALA A 182 -11.47 -4.33 19.22
N ILE A 183 -11.23 -4.88 18.03
CA ILE A 183 -12.23 -4.97 16.95
C ILE A 183 -13.47 -5.76 17.41
N ALA A 184 -13.28 -6.92 18.03
CA ALA A 184 -14.37 -7.74 18.54
C ALA A 184 -15.21 -7.02 19.61
N THR A 185 -14.60 -6.12 20.40
CA THR A 185 -15.31 -5.27 21.37
C THR A 185 -16.13 -4.18 20.68
N GLU A 186 -15.61 -3.58 19.61
CA GLU A 186 -16.36 -2.65 18.75
C GLU A 186 -17.55 -3.35 18.08
N VAL A 187 -17.35 -4.56 17.52
CA VAL A 187 -18.44 -5.39 16.97
C VAL A 187 -19.50 -5.68 18.03
N ARG A 188 -19.14 -6.12 19.25
CA ARG A 188 -20.12 -6.40 20.32
C ARG A 188 -20.95 -5.16 20.65
N SER A 189 -20.31 -3.98 20.70
CA SER A 189 -20.98 -2.71 20.97
C SER A 189 -21.93 -2.29 19.83
N ALA A 190 -21.59 -2.62 18.59
CA ALA A 190 -22.43 -2.41 17.41
C ALA A 190 -23.64 -3.36 17.39
N VAL A 191 -23.42 -4.64 17.66
CA VAL A 191 -24.45 -5.70 17.69
C VAL A 191 -25.50 -5.43 18.77
N ALA A 192 -25.09 -4.92 19.93
CA ALA A 192 -26.01 -4.54 21.01
C ALA A 192 -27.04 -3.46 20.60
N GLN A 193 -26.79 -2.73 19.51
CA GLN A 193 -27.69 -1.70 18.95
C GLN A 193 -28.46 -2.20 17.71
N ARG A 194 -28.27 -3.45 17.29
CA ARG A 194 -28.82 -4.05 16.05
C ARG A 194 -29.57 -5.36 16.36
N PRO A 195 -30.81 -5.30 16.89
CA PRO A 195 -31.60 -6.51 17.12
C PRO A 195 -31.80 -7.27 15.80
N GLY A 196 -31.50 -8.57 15.81
CA GLY A 196 -31.54 -9.45 14.62
C GLY A 196 -30.15 -9.87 14.10
N LEU A 197 -29.09 -9.10 14.38
CA LEU A 197 -27.73 -9.46 13.99
C LEU A 197 -27.11 -10.43 15.02
N VAL A 198 -26.81 -11.66 14.60
CA VAL A 198 -26.08 -12.65 15.40
C VAL A 198 -24.64 -12.71 14.94
N VAL A 199 -23.68 -12.64 15.87
CA VAL A 199 -22.24 -12.70 15.53
C VAL A 199 -21.53 -13.84 16.22
N HIS A 200 -20.91 -14.70 15.42
CA HIS A 200 -19.98 -15.74 15.83
C HIS A 200 -18.55 -15.20 15.78
N TYR A 201 -17.80 -15.37 16.87
CA TYR A 201 -16.44 -14.85 17.00
C TYR A 201 -15.45 -16.00 16.87
N VAL A 202 -14.77 -16.10 15.72
CA VAL A 202 -13.81 -17.16 15.40
C VAL A 202 -12.41 -16.56 15.38
N ALA A 203 -11.64 -16.80 16.45
CA ALA A 203 -10.26 -16.34 16.49
C ALA A 203 -9.32 -17.34 17.14
N SER A 204 -8.22 -17.60 16.44
CA SER A 204 -7.09 -18.39 16.91
C SER A 204 -5.82 -17.94 16.20
N ALA A 205 -4.68 -18.29 16.76
CA ALA A 205 -3.41 -18.26 16.06
C ALA A 205 -3.24 -19.48 15.12
N ASP A 206 -4.03 -20.55 15.27
CA ASP A 206 -3.98 -21.74 14.40
C ASP A 206 -5.06 -21.68 13.31
N SER A 207 -4.63 -21.74 12.06
CA SER A 207 -5.50 -21.81 10.88
C SER A 207 -6.42 -23.04 10.86
N ALA A 208 -6.04 -24.16 11.48
CA ALA A 208 -6.88 -25.36 11.53
C ALA A 208 -8.06 -25.20 12.48
N GLU A 209 -7.89 -24.49 13.60
CA GLU A 209 -8.99 -24.16 14.52
C GLU A 209 -9.99 -23.21 13.84
N ILE A 210 -9.50 -22.16 13.16
CA ILE A 210 -10.35 -21.26 12.35
C ILE A 210 -11.13 -22.04 11.30
N ARG A 211 -10.46 -22.94 10.57
CA ARG A 211 -11.10 -23.81 9.57
C ARG A 211 -12.17 -24.71 10.20
N ALA A 212 -11.89 -25.30 11.37
CA ALA A 212 -12.80 -26.21 12.06
C ALA A 212 -14.08 -25.51 12.55
N GLU A 213 -14.04 -24.23 12.91
CA GLU A 213 -15.24 -23.44 13.20
C GLU A 213 -16.00 -23.03 11.93
N LEU A 214 -15.29 -22.56 10.90
CA LEU A 214 -15.92 -22.12 9.64
C LEU A 214 -16.73 -23.23 8.94
N VAL A 215 -16.25 -24.48 8.94
CA VAL A 215 -16.98 -25.61 8.30
C VAL A 215 -18.27 -25.99 9.02
N LYS A 216 -18.52 -25.53 10.26
CA LYS A 216 -19.80 -25.70 10.95
C LYS A 216 -20.89 -24.75 10.41
N HIS A 217 -20.46 -23.64 9.83
CA HIS A 217 -21.30 -22.53 9.38
C HIS A 217 -20.94 -22.09 7.94
N PRO A 218 -20.89 -23.01 6.95
CA PRO A 218 -20.30 -22.75 5.63
C PRO A 218 -21.11 -21.76 4.76
N ASP A 219 -22.33 -21.44 5.17
CA ASP A 219 -23.26 -20.51 4.51
C ASP A 219 -23.33 -19.14 5.20
N VAL A 220 -22.71 -19.00 6.39
CA VAL A 220 -22.71 -17.73 7.13
C VAL A 220 -21.59 -16.83 6.58
N PRO A 221 -21.89 -15.58 6.21
CA PRO A 221 -20.89 -14.62 5.72
C PRO A 221 -19.76 -14.37 6.72
N VAL A 222 -18.60 -13.97 6.19
CA VAL A 222 -17.36 -13.80 6.94
C VAL A 222 -16.83 -12.37 6.82
N LEU A 223 -16.49 -11.77 7.96
CA LEU A 223 -15.73 -10.52 8.06
C LEU A 223 -14.29 -10.84 8.51
N LEU A 224 -13.32 -10.58 7.62
CA LEU A 224 -11.89 -10.70 7.90
C LEU A 224 -11.39 -9.44 8.62
N THR A 225 -10.81 -9.61 9.81
CA THR A 225 -10.39 -8.49 10.67
C THR A 225 -8.87 -8.35 10.79
N THR A 226 -8.18 -9.39 11.28
CA THR A 226 -6.72 -9.44 11.43
C THR A 226 -6.23 -10.86 11.08
N LEU A 227 -5.35 -10.99 10.10
CA LEU A 227 -4.84 -12.32 9.68
C LEU A 227 -3.34 -12.51 9.90
N GLY A 228 -2.60 -11.43 10.17
CA GLY A 228 -1.13 -11.44 10.19
C GLY A 228 -0.48 -12.30 11.30
N GLY A 229 -1.21 -12.67 12.35
CA GLY A 229 -0.75 -13.57 13.40
C GLY A 229 -0.99 -15.07 13.15
N ILE A 230 -1.73 -15.45 12.10
CA ILE A 230 -2.16 -16.84 11.88
C ILE A 230 -1.01 -17.73 11.39
N ARG A 231 -0.97 -18.94 11.93
CA ARG A 231 0.05 -19.98 11.72
C ARG A 231 -0.59 -21.27 11.21
N SER A 232 0.28 -22.11 10.67
CA SER A 232 -0.03 -23.50 10.33
C SER A 232 -0.16 -24.36 11.60
N GLU A 233 -0.66 -25.57 11.39
CA GLU A 233 -0.78 -26.66 12.37
C GLU A 233 0.55 -27.00 13.06
N ASN A 234 1.68 -26.70 12.39
CA ASN A 234 3.03 -26.95 12.90
C ASN A 234 3.63 -25.72 13.61
N GLY A 235 2.86 -24.63 13.76
CA GLY A 235 3.31 -23.36 14.36
C GLY A 235 4.05 -22.42 13.40
N GLU A 236 4.34 -22.82 12.16
CA GLU A 236 5.00 -21.96 11.18
C GLU A 236 4.09 -20.80 10.71
N PRO A 237 4.61 -19.57 10.53
CA PRO A 237 3.84 -18.45 9.97
C PRO A 237 3.30 -18.76 8.58
N LEU A 238 2.03 -18.43 8.32
CA LEU A 238 1.44 -18.54 6.98
C LEU A 238 1.47 -17.20 6.25
N SER A 239 1.54 -17.23 4.92
CA SER A 239 1.31 -16.04 4.10
C SER A 239 -0.19 -15.70 4.01
N LEU A 240 -0.52 -14.42 3.79
CA LEU A 240 -1.91 -13.98 3.63
C LEU A 240 -2.67 -14.74 2.52
N PRO A 241 -2.08 -15.03 1.33
CA PRO A 241 -2.72 -15.88 0.32
C PRO A 241 -3.06 -17.30 0.81
N GLU A 242 -2.18 -17.93 1.60
CA GLU A 242 -2.45 -19.26 2.16
C GLU A 242 -3.58 -19.22 3.19
N ILE A 243 -3.60 -18.20 4.05
CA ILE A 243 -4.65 -18.01 5.07
C ILE A 243 -6.01 -17.79 4.39
N VAL A 244 -6.08 -16.84 3.43
CA VAL A 244 -7.34 -16.55 2.71
C VAL A 244 -7.80 -17.76 1.89
N SER A 245 -6.89 -18.50 1.26
CA SER A 245 -7.21 -19.75 0.56
C SER A 245 -7.79 -20.82 1.49
N ARG A 246 -7.18 -21.03 2.68
CA ARG A 246 -7.68 -21.95 3.71
C ARG A 246 -9.08 -21.54 4.21
N ILE A 247 -9.33 -20.25 4.42
CA ILE A 247 -10.64 -19.70 4.81
C ILE A 247 -11.66 -19.91 3.68
N ARG A 248 -11.32 -19.56 2.43
CA ARG A 248 -12.20 -19.73 1.27
C ARG A 248 -12.57 -21.19 1.03
N GLY A 249 -11.68 -22.13 1.31
CA GLY A 249 -11.97 -23.57 1.25
C GLY A 249 -12.86 -24.11 2.38
N ALA A 250 -13.14 -23.31 3.42
CA ALA A 250 -13.94 -23.70 4.58
C ALA A 250 -15.41 -23.22 4.53
N THR A 251 -15.70 -22.24 3.66
CA THR A 251 -17.03 -21.60 3.53
C THR A 251 -17.36 -21.40 2.05
N ARG A 252 -18.65 -21.34 1.68
CA ARG A 252 -19.14 -20.91 0.36
C ARG A 252 -19.86 -19.55 0.40
N ALA A 253 -19.93 -18.93 1.58
CA ALA A 253 -20.57 -17.64 1.80
C ALA A 253 -19.75 -16.44 1.28
N VAL A 254 -20.33 -15.25 1.39
CA VAL A 254 -19.64 -13.98 1.11
C VAL A 254 -18.52 -13.75 2.13
N ILE A 255 -17.32 -13.41 1.67
CA ILE A 255 -16.21 -12.99 2.50
C ILE A 255 -15.88 -11.53 2.17
N ILE A 256 -15.89 -10.67 3.18
CA ILE A 256 -15.40 -9.28 3.05
C ILE A 256 -14.24 -9.00 4.00
N SER A 257 -13.48 -7.94 3.71
CA SER A 257 -12.28 -7.54 4.44
C SER A 257 -12.35 -6.11 4.99
N MET A 258 -11.66 -5.88 6.12
CA MET A 258 -11.38 -4.55 6.66
C MET A 258 -10.01 -3.98 6.21
N GLU A 259 -9.17 -4.78 5.55
CA GLU A 259 -7.85 -4.41 5.04
C GLU A 259 -7.71 -4.76 3.55
N ASP A 260 -7.09 -3.88 2.77
CA ASP A 260 -6.87 -4.11 1.33
C ASP A 260 -5.93 -5.30 1.06
N ALA A 261 -4.99 -5.57 1.97
CA ALA A 261 -4.06 -6.70 1.93
C ALA A 261 -4.74 -8.08 1.91
N TYR A 262 -6.02 -8.21 2.32
CA TYR A 262 -6.77 -9.46 2.28
C TYR A 262 -7.71 -9.57 1.06
N LEU A 263 -7.70 -8.60 0.14
CA LEU A 263 -8.46 -8.63 -1.12
C LEU A 263 -7.80 -9.56 -2.15
N LEU A 264 -7.75 -10.84 -1.80
CA LEU A 264 -7.13 -11.94 -2.52
C LEU A 264 -8.21 -12.84 -3.15
N PRO A 265 -7.87 -13.79 -4.04
CA PRO A 265 -8.84 -14.71 -4.61
C PRO A 265 -9.70 -15.40 -3.54
N GLY A 266 -11.01 -15.44 -3.78
CA GLY A 266 -12.05 -15.86 -2.86
C GLY A 266 -12.74 -14.76 -2.04
N VAL A 267 -12.20 -13.54 -1.99
CA VAL A 267 -12.75 -12.41 -1.20
C VAL A 267 -13.47 -11.41 -2.11
N GLN A 268 -14.72 -11.12 -1.78
CA GLN A 268 -15.63 -10.31 -2.61
C GLN A 268 -15.32 -8.81 -2.58
N GLY A 269 -14.82 -8.28 -1.46
CA GLY A 269 -14.55 -6.86 -1.30
C GLY A 269 -14.53 -6.41 0.15
N GLY A 270 -14.85 -5.13 0.38
CA GLY A 270 -14.97 -4.55 1.72
C GLY A 270 -14.96 -3.03 1.71
N TYR A 271 -15.23 -2.42 2.86
CA TYR A 271 -14.82 -1.05 3.15
C TYR A 271 -13.46 -1.11 3.84
N VAL A 272 -12.40 -1.07 3.05
CA VAL A 272 -11.05 -1.40 3.49
C VAL A 272 -10.25 -0.19 3.92
N THR A 273 -9.41 -0.40 4.92
CA THR A 273 -8.24 0.43 5.15
C THR A 273 -7.29 0.21 3.96
N SER A 274 -6.96 1.28 3.25
CA SER A 274 -6.19 1.22 2.00
C SER A 274 -4.77 1.71 2.22
N SER A 275 -3.81 0.79 2.11
CA SER A 275 -2.37 1.03 2.22
C SER A 275 -1.89 2.09 1.23
N VAL A 276 -2.37 2.00 -0.01
CA VAL A 276 -2.06 2.94 -1.08
C VAL A 276 -2.59 4.34 -0.74
N LYS A 277 -3.83 4.45 -0.27
CA LYS A 277 -4.41 5.76 0.12
C LYS A 277 -3.75 6.37 1.35
N GLN A 278 -3.29 5.56 2.29
CA GLN A 278 -2.46 6.00 3.42
C GLN A 278 -1.15 6.64 2.92
N GLY A 279 -0.45 5.99 1.99
CA GLY A 279 0.76 6.54 1.37
C GLY A 279 0.53 7.78 0.51
N GLU A 280 -0.47 7.76 -0.38
CA GLU A 280 -0.85 8.91 -1.21
C GLU A 280 -1.20 10.14 -0.36
N THR A 281 -1.92 9.95 0.75
CA THR A 281 -2.34 11.06 1.64
C THR A 281 -1.13 11.65 2.37
N ALA A 282 -0.18 10.82 2.84
CA ALA A 282 1.07 11.29 3.43
C ALA A 282 1.96 12.04 2.41
N ALA A 283 2.02 11.56 1.16
CA ALA A 283 2.69 12.29 0.07
C ALA A 283 1.99 13.61 -0.25
N GLY A 284 0.65 13.68 -0.17
CA GLY A 284 -0.11 14.92 -0.31
C GLY A 284 0.25 15.97 0.75
N LEU A 285 0.45 15.55 2.01
CA LEU A 285 0.93 16.43 3.08
C LEU A 285 2.36 16.93 2.80
N LEU A 286 3.25 16.05 2.33
CA LEU A 286 4.61 16.44 1.93
C LEU A 286 4.60 17.44 0.77
N LEU A 287 3.82 17.18 -0.29
CA LEU A 287 3.67 18.07 -1.45
C LEU A 287 3.15 19.46 -1.04
N ALA A 288 2.17 19.52 -0.12
CA ALA A 288 1.66 20.79 0.40
C ALA A 288 2.73 21.55 1.19
N TRP A 289 3.52 20.86 2.02
CA TRP A 289 4.65 21.45 2.75
C TRP A 289 5.75 21.96 1.81
N TRP A 290 6.17 21.13 0.84
CA TRP A 290 7.18 21.49 -0.17
C TRP A 290 6.73 22.66 -1.06
N GLY A 291 5.42 22.77 -1.32
CA GLY A 291 4.80 23.92 -1.97
C GLY A 291 4.75 25.20 -1.11
N GLY A 292 5.28 25.18 0.12
CA GLY A 292 5.39 26.33 1.01
C GLY A 292 4.33 26.42 2.11
N THR A 293 3.50 25.39 2.32
CA THR A 293 2.54 25.38 3.45
C THR A 293 3.28 25.11 4.77
N PRO A 294 3.14 25.95 5.81
CA PRO A 294 3.75 25.69 7.12
C PRO A 294 3.25 24.36 7.70
N LEU A 295 4.15 23.55 8.27
CA LEU A 295 3.80 22.20 8.74
C LEU A 295 2.71 22.22 9.83
N ARG A 296 2.71 23.26 10.68
CA ARG A 296 1.68 23.49 11.72
C ARG A 296 0.26 23.67 11.17
N ASP A 297 0.12 24.11 9.93
CA ASP A 297 -1.18 24.27 9.27
C ASP A 297 -1.65 22.95 8.63
N LEU A 298 -0.75 21.96 8.50
CA LEU A 298 -1.00 20.62 7.99
C LEU A 298 -1.34 19.66 9.13
N THR A 299 -2.52 19.85 9.74
CA THR A 299 -2.98 19.02 10.87
C THR A 299 -3.03 17.52 10.50
N PRO A 300 -2.59 16.58 11.39
CA PRO A 300 -2.65 15.16 11.13
C PRO A 300 -4.05 14.65 10.74
N VAL A 301 -4.12 13.82 9.71
CA VAL A 301 -5.37 13.26 9.17
C VAL A 301 -5.84 12.12 10.07
N LEU A 302 -6.82 12.42 10.92
CA LEU A 302 -7.45 11.45 11.84
C LEU A 302 -8.51 10.56 11.14
N GLY A 303 -9.05 11.02 10.02
CA GLY A 303 -10.01 10.28 9.20
C GLY A 303 -9.27 9.41 8.19
N SER A 304 -9.00 8.16 8.55
CA SER A 304 -8.33 7.19 7.69
C SER A 304 -8.98 7.15 6.28
N PRO A 305 -8.20 7.24 5.19
CA PRO A 305 -8.70 7.36 3.82
C PRO A 305 -9.14 5.99 3.26
N ASN A 306 -10.11 5.38 3.95
CA ASN A 306 -10.68 4.09 3.65
C ASN A 306 -11.63 4.19 2.44
N GLU A 307 -11.64 3.14 1.62
CA GLU A 307 -12.40 3.09 0.36
C GLU A 307 -13.23 1.80 0.28
N PHE A 308 -14.35 1.85 -0.45
CA PHE A 308 -15.01 0.63 -0.88
C PHE A 308 -14.20 0.00 -2.00
N VAL A 309 -13.85 -1.27 -1.88
CA VAL A 309 -13.14 -2.02 -2.93
C VAL A 309 -13.87 -3.33 -3.15
N PHE A 310 -14.14 -3.68 -4.40
CA PHE A 310 -14.83 -4.93 -4.76
C PHE A 310 -14.09 -5.68 -5.85
N ASN A 311 -13.95 -6.98 -5.68
CA ASN A 311 -13.43 -7.88 -6.71
C ASN A 311 -14.58 -8.31 -7.61
N GLU A 312 -14.64 -7.80 -8.84
CA GLU A 312 -15.77 -8.03 -9.75
C GLU A 312 -15.94 -9.51 -10.10
N THR A 313 -14.84 -10.24 -10.26
CA THR A 313 -14.87 -11.68 -10.54
C THR A 313 -15.40 -12.46 -9.35
N GLU A 314 -14.94 -12.16 -8.13
CA GLU A 314 -15.39 -12.85 -6.91
C GLU A 314 -16.81 -12.46 -6.47
N MET A 315 -17.28 -11.27 -6.86
CA MET A 315 -18.69 -10.90 -6.74
C MET A 315 -19.55 -11.71 -7.72
N ALA A 316 -19.10 -11.84 -8.97
CA ALA A 316 -19.82 -12.57 -10.01
C ALA A 316 -19.90 -14.09 -9.75
N THR A 317 -18.89 -14.72 -9.13
CA THR A 317 -18.93 -16.15 -8.76
C THR A 317 -20.04 -16.49 -7.76
N LEU A 318 -20.45 -15.53 -6.93
CA LEU A 318 -21.58 -15.65 -6.00
C LEU A 318 -22.88 -15.02 -6.53
N GLY A 319 -22.91 -14.54 -7.79
CA GLY A 319 -24.06 -13.85 -8.38
C GLY A 319 -24.36 -12.48 -7.78
N LEU A 320 -23.44 -11.92 -6.99
CA LEU A 320 -23.60 -10.63 -6.32
C LEU A 320 -23.37 -9.46 -7.29
N ARG A 321 -23.89 -8.29 -6.89
CA ARG A 321 -23.63 -7.02 -7.56
C ARG A 321 -23.24 -5.97 -6.54
N VAL A 322 -22.33 -5.09 -6.91
CA VAL A 322 -22.00 -3.91 -6.10
C VAL A 322 -23.27 -3.04 -5.96
N PRO A 323 -23.67 -2.61 -4.75
CA PRO A 323 -24.82 -1.73 -4.58
C PRO A 323 -24.66 -0.42 -5.36
N GLY A 324 -25.70 0.00 -6.10
CA GLY A 324 -25.57 1.04 -7.14
C GLY A 324 -25.09 2.41 -6.66
N ASP A 325 -25.46 2.82 -5.45
CA ASP A 325 -24.98 4.03 -4.78
C ASP A 325 -23.52 3.93 -4.31
N LEU A 326 -23.00 2.72 -4.08
CA LEU A 326 -21.60 2.50 -3.76
C LEU A 326 -20.73 2.46 -5.02
N LEU A 327 -21.27 2.06 -6.17
CA LEU A 327 -20.54 1.91 -7.43
C LEU A 327 -19.78 3.18 -7.83
N ALA A 328 -20.39 4.36 -7.65
CA ALA A 328 -19.77 5.65 -7.95
C ALA A 328 -18.62 6.06 -7.01
N ARG A 329 -18.43 5.33 -5.90
CA ARG A 329 -17.44 5.59 -4.84
C ARG A 329 -16.55 4.39 -4.53
N ALA A 330 -16.68 3.32 -5.31
CA ALA A 330 -15.98 2.07 -5.08
C ALA A 330 -14.92 1.85 -6.16
N ARG A 331 -13.74 1.39 -5.73
CA ARG A 331 -12.70 0.92 -6.64
C ARG A 331 -12.97 -0.54 -6.98
N LEU A 332 -13.22 -0.80 -8.25
CA LEU A 332 -13.35 -2.16 -8.76
C LEU A 332 -11.96 -2.73 -9.02
N ILE A 333 -11.70 -3.94 -8.54
CA ILE A 333 -10.51 -4.71 -8.88
C ILE A 333 -10.93 -5.90 -9.75
N ALA A 334 -10.40 -5.94 -10.96
CA ALA A 334 -10.26 -7.20 -11.67
C ALA A 334 -9.16 -8.04 -10.99
N PRO A 335 -9.18 -9.38 -11.09
CA PRO A 335 -8.08 -10.20 -10.62
C PRO A 335 -6.77 -9.72 -11.24
N GLN A 336 -5.70 -9.64 -10.44
CA GLN A 336 -4.36 -9.55 -11.01
C GLN A 336 -4.10 -10.84 -11.77
N SER A 337 -4.16 -10.76 -13.11
CA SER A 337 -3.96 -11.89 -14.01
C SER A 337 -2.73 -12.70 -13.59
N GLY A 338 -2.79 -14.02 -13.67
CA GLY A 338 -1.67 -14.89 -13.33
C GLY A 338 -0.40 -14.51 -14.09
N PHE A 339 0.78 -14.95 -13.64
CA PHE A 339 2.03 -14.64 -14.34
C PHE A 339 1.94 -14.98 -15.85
N PHE A 340 1.27 -16.09 -16.18
CA PHE A 340 1.00 -16.48 -17.57
C PHE A 340 0.14 -15.45 -18.32
N GLU A 341 -0.98 -15.01 -17.76
CA GLU A 341 -1.92 -14.07 -18.40
C GLU A 341 -1.29 -12.68 -18.55
N ARG A 342 -0.60 -12.18 -17.52
CA ARG A 342 0.15 -10.90 -17.57
C ARG A 342 1.24 -10.91 -18.63
N ASN A 343 1.91 -12.05 -18.82
CA ASN A 343 3.02 -12.19 -19.76
C ASN A 343 2.63 -12.97 -21.02
N GLN A 344 1.34 -13.15 -21.33
CA GLN A 344 0.90 -14.10 -22.36
C GLN A 344 1.51 -13.81 -23.73
N ALA A 345 1.58 -12.53 -24.11
CA ALA A 345 2.23 -12.10 -25.34
C ALA A 345 3.75 -12.37 -25.36
N ILE A 346 4.43 -12.18 -24.22
CA ILE A 346 5.87 -12.45 -24.08
C ILE A 346 6.13 -13.96 -24.14
N ILE A 347 5.36 -14.75 -23.41
CA ILE A 347 5.47 -16.22 -23.36
C ILE A 347 5.18 -16.81 -24.74
N LEU A 348 4.10 -16.37 -25.41
CA LEU A 348 3.78 -16.82 -26.76
C LEU A 348 4.85 -16.39 -27.77
N GLY A 349 5.37 -15.17 -27.67
CA GLY A 349 6.48 -14.68 -28.47
C GLY A 349 7.74 -15.53 -28.31
N VAL A 350 8.13 -15.85 -27.08
CA VAL A 350 9.25 -16.75 -26.77
C VAL A 350 9.02 -18.17 -27.30
N LEU A 351 7.82 -18.73 -27.15
CA LEU A 351 7.47 -20.06 -27.68
C LEU A 351 7.53 -20.13 -29.21
N VAL A 352 7.08 -19.09 -29.91
CA VAL A 352 7.22 -18.96 -31.37
C VAL A 352 8.68 -18.86 -31.78
N LEU A 353 9.48 -18.07 -31.06
CA LEU A 353 10.93 -17.93 -31.31
C LEU A 353 11.68 -19.26 -31.14
N LEU A 354 11.41 -19.99 -30.05
CA LEU A 354 11.99 -21.30 -29.77
C LEU A 354 11.59 -22.35 -30.81
N SER A 355 10.32 -22.32 -31.25
CA SER A 355 9.79 -23.22 -32.28
C SER A 355 10.43 -22.94 -33.65
N GLY A 356 10.59 -21.67 -34.03
CA GLY A 356 11.31 -21.28 -35.25
C GLY A 356 12.78 -21.68 -35.23
N ALA A 357 13.46 -21.49 -34.10
CA ALA A 357 14.85 -21.92 -33.91
C ALA A 357 15.01 -23.45 -34.01
N LEU A 358 14.06 -24.22 -33.46
CA LEU A 358 14.05 -25.68 -33.56
C LEU A 358 13.84 -26.16 -35.01
N ILE A 359 12.88 -25.57 -35.73
CA ILE A 359 12.64 -25.88 -37.15
C ILE A 359 13.88 -25.58 -37.99
N PHE A 360 14.53 -24.44 -37.75
CA PHE A 360 15.76 -24.05 -38.44
C PHE A 360 16.93 -25.01 -38.14
N ALA A 361 17.10 -25.42 -36.88
CA ALA A 361 18.11 -26.41 -36.49
C ALA A 361 17.88 -27.78 -37.17
N VAL A 362 16.62 -28.24 -37.22
CA VAL A 362 16.24 -29.48 -37.94
C VAL A 362 16.51 -29.35 -39.44
N PHE A 363 16.19 -28.21 -40.06
CA PHE A 363 16.48 -27.94 -41.47
C PHE A 363 17.99 -28.00 -41.78
N LEU A 364 18.83 -27.36 -40.94
CA LEU A 364 20.29 -27.44 -41.07
C LEU A 364 20.82 -28.87 -40.89
N LEU A 365 20.26 -29.65 -39.95
CA LEU A 365 20.61 -31.07 -39.78
C LEU A 365 20.27 -31.90 -41.02
N ILE A 366 19.10 -31.69 -41.63
CA ILE A 366 18.69 -32.39 -42.86
C ILE A 366 19.64 -32.07 -44.01
N ILE A 367 20.01 -30.80 -44.22
CA ILE A 367 20.99 -30.40 -45.24
C ILE A 367 22.35 -31.08 -44.99
N ASN A 368 22.85 -31.02 -43.76
CA ASN A 368 24.14 -31.61 -43.40
C ASN A 368 24.17 -33.14 -43.54
N MET A 369 23.04 -33.81 -43.32
CA MET A 369 22.90 -35.25 -43.58
C MET A 369 22.83 -35.58 -45.07
N GLY A 370 22.19 -34.73 -45.88
CA GLY A 370 22.19 -34.87 -47.34
C GLY A 370 23.59 -34.77 -47.93
N VAL A 371 24.33 -33.72 -47.57
CA VAL A 371 25.70 -33.44 -48.03
C VAL A 371 26.74 -34.48 -47.57
N ARG A 372 26.42 -35.31 -46.56
CA ARG A 372 27.28 -36.41 -46.08
C ARG A 372 27.02 -37.78 -46.72
N ASN A 373 25.95 -37.88 -47.52
CA ASN A 373 25.56 -39.12 -48.21
C ASN A 373 25.83 -39.06 -49.73
N GLU A 374 26.48 -37.98 -50.19
CA GLU A 374 27.15 -37.85 -51.51
C GLU A 374 28.67 -37.95 -51.31
#